data_AF-B4W4Q8-F1
#
_entry.id   AF-B4W4Q8-F1
#
_cell.length_a   1.000
_cell.length_b   1.000
_cell.length_c   1.000
_cell.angle_alpha   90.00
_cell.angle_beta   90.00
_cell.angle_gamma   90.00
#
_symmetry.space_group_name_H-M   'P 1'
#
loop_
_entity.id
_entity.type
_entity.pdbx_description
1 polymer ?
#
loop_
_entity_poly.entity_id
_entity_poly.type
_entity_poly.pdbx_seq_one_letter_code
_entity_poly.pdbx_strand_id
1 'polypeptide(L)'
;MAYSIHLEGDTLRVDFAKTDEGKPIPAAGDVIVQDVQTRVRQMIASGELSGGNMLKINGRISVGASYTLAHEVAHLYRVVAVADTRLGAYVVVSSTTPEYPLAATKLSAMSRRSYKN
;
A
#
# COMPACT_ATOMS: atom_id res chain seq x y z
N MET A 1 1.00 6.12 15.70
CA MET A 1 0.35 5.41 14.59
C MET A 1 0.80 3.96 14.59
N ALA A 2 -0.11 3.02 14.38
CA ALA A 2 0.14 1.58 14.35
C ALA A 2 0.77 1.09 13.02
N TYR A 3 0.86 1.96 12.02
CA TYR A 3 1.44 1.67 10.71
C TYR A 3 2.52 2.67 10.30
N SER A 4 3.53 2.16 9.61
CA SER A 4 4.49 2.94 8.83
C SER A 4 4.07 2.91 7.36
N ILE A 5 3.82 4.09 6.79
CA ILE A 5 3.40 4.26 5.40
C ILE A 5 4.20 5.42 4.78
N HIS A 6 4.91 5.12 3.68
CA HIS A 6 5.67 6.09 2.92
C HIS A 6 5.70 5.72 1.43
N LEU A 7 5.80 6.73 0.57
CA LEU A 7 5.85 6.56 -0.87
C LEU A 7 7.30 6.52 -1.38
N GLU A 8 7.64 5.49 -2.14
CA GLU A 8 8.90 5.36 -2.88
C GLU A 8 8.60 5.31 -4.39
N GLY A 9 8.70 6.45 -5.08
CA GLY A 9 8.31 6.56 -6.48
C GLY A 9 6.81 6.29 -6.66
N ASP A 10 6.46 5.18 -7.31
CA ASP A 10 5.08 4.71 -7.51
C ASP A 10 4.68 3.58 -6.55
N THR A 11 5.50 3.30 -5.54
CA THR A 11 5.31 2.19 -4.60
C THR A 11 5.09 2.69 -3.19
N LEU A 12 3.89 2.46 -2.67
CA LEU A 12 3.52 2.68 -1.28
C LEU A 12 4.05 1.53 -0.43
N ARG A 13 5.06 1.82 0.39
CA ARG A 13 5.61 0.89 1.36
C ARG A 13 4.76 0.89 2.62
N VAL A 14 4.39 -0.30 3.06
CA VAL A 14 3.56 -0.48 4.26
C VAL A 14 4.21 -1.49 5.21
N ASP A 15 4.26 -1.16 6.50
CA ASP A 15 4.63 -2.11 7.54
C ASP A 15 3.93 -1.76 8.85
N PHE A 16 3.85 -2.73 9.77
CA PHE A 16 3.47 -2.45 11.14
C PHE A 16 4.48 -1.49 11.76
N ALA A 17 3.99 -0.43 12.40
CA ALA A 17 4.86 0.49 13.12
C ALA A 17 5.58 -0.26 14.25
N LYS A 18 6.83 0.14 14.51
CA LYS A 18 7.68 -0.43 15.55
C LYS A 18 8.05 0.65 16.55
N THR A 19 8.25 0.27 17.81
CA THR A 19 8.90 1.11 18.81
C THR A 19 10.36 1.34 18.45
N ASP A 20 11.03 2.25 19.15
CA ASP A 20 12.48 2.50 18.97
C ASP A 20 13.34 1.24 19.22
N GLU A 21 12.81 0.29 19.99
CA GLU A 21 13.40 -1.03 20.25
C GLU A 21 13.11 -2.06 19.14
N GLY A 22 12.42 -1.65 18.06
CA GLY A 22 12.09 -2.50 16.92
C GLY A 22 10.90 -3.46 17.14
N LYS A 23 10.14 -3.32 18.23
CA LYS A 23 8.98 -4.18 18.53
C LYS A 23 7.71 -3.64 17.88
N PRO A 24 6.83 -4.48 17.29
CA PRO A 24 5.55 -4.02 16.76
C PRO A 24 4.71 -3.31 17.83
N ILE A 25 4.09 -2.18 17.46
CA ILE A 25 3.16 -1.47 18.34
C ILE A 25 1.81 -2.20 18.31
N PRO A 26 1.33 -2.76 19.44
CA PRO A 26 0.04 -3.42 19.47
C PRO A 26 -1.09 -2.42 19.27
N ALA A 27 -2.08 -2.77 18.45
CA ALA A 27 -3.24 -1.93 18.19
C ALA A 27 -4.48 -2.80 17.90
N ALA A 28 -5.63 -2.35 18.39
CA ALA A 28 -6.91 -2.95 18.06
C ALA A 28 -7.31 -2.62 16.61
N GLY A 29 -8.25 -3.40 16.05
CA GLY A 29 -8.61 -3.30 14.63
C GLY A 29 -9.21 -1.95 14.23
N ASP A 30 -10.01 -1.34 15.11
CA ASP A 30 -10.57 0.00 14.96
C ASP A 30 -9.49 1.09 14.95
N VAL A 31 -8.52 0.99 15.87
CA VAL A 31 -7.35 1.89 15.92
C VAL A 31 -6.51 1.80 14.65
N ILE A 32 -6.28 0.57 14.15
CA ILE A 32 -5.57 0.34 12.89
C ILE A 32 -6.25 1.07 11.72
N VAL A 33 -7.57 0.93 11.59
CA VAL A 33 -8.34 1.57 10.51
C VAL A 33 -8.25 3.09 10.59
N GLN A 34 -8.45 3.67 11.79
CA GLN A 34 -8.37 5.11 12.01
C GLN A 34 -6.97 5.66 11.70
N ASP A 35 -5.92 4.96 12.13
CA ASP A 35 -4.54 5.36 11.88
C ASP A 35 -4.19 5.33 10.39
N VAL A 36 -4.53 4.25 9.69
CA VAL A 36 -4.27 4.14 8.25
C VAL A 36 -5.01 5.23 7.48
N GLN A 37 -6.29 5.44 7.78
CA GLN A 37 -7.08 6.52 7.17
C GLN A 37 -6.44 7.89 7.42
N THR A 38 -6.08 8.18 8.67
CA THR A 38 -5.49 9.48 9.04
C THR A 38 -4.18 9.72 8.30
N ARG A 39 -3.28 8.72 8.26
CA ARG A 39 -1.99 8.85 7.58
C ARG A 39 -2.16 9.05 6.07
N VAL A 40 -2.98 8.23 5.42
CA VAL A 40 -3.20 8.33 3.96
C VAL A 40 -3.82 9.69 3.59
N ARG A 41 -4.79 10.17 4.37
CA ARG A 41 -5.39 11.50 4.15
C ARG A 41 -4.39 12.64 4.33
N GLN A 42 -3.47 12.55 5.28
CA GLN A 42 -2.39 13.53 5.42
C GLN A 42 -1.48 13.54 4.18
N MET A 43 -1.15 12.37 3.62
CA MET A 43 -0.35 12.25 2.39
C MET A 43 -1.09 12.82 1.17
N ILE A 44 -2.40 12.62 1.09
CA ILE A 44 -3.23 13.20 0.02
C ILE A 44 -3.26 14.73 0.16
N ALA A 45 -3.53 15.24 1.37
CA ALA A 45 -3.62 16.67 1.65
C ALA A 45 -2.29 17.40 1.43
N SER A 46 -1.15 16.76 1.68
CA SER A 46 0.18 17.31 1.40
C SER A 46 0.61 17.23 -0.06
N GLY A 47 -0.14 16.49 -0.90
CA GLY A 47 0.23 16.21 -2.29
C GLY A 47 1.26 15.09 -2.45
N GLU A 48 1.70 14.43 -1.36
CA GLU A 48 2.57 13.24 -1.42
C GLU A 48 1.88 12.10 -2.20
N LEU A 49 0.57 11.92 -2.00
CA LEU A 49 -0.29 11.04 -2.81
C LEU A 49 -1.22 11.87 -3.70
N SER A 50 -0.72 12.28 -4.86
CA SER A 50 -1.46 13.13 -5.82
C SER A 50 -2.38 12.35 -6.78
N GLY A 51 -2.45 11.02 -6.68
CA GLY A 51 -3.08 10.19 -7.70
C GLY A 51 -2.22 10.00 -8.95
N GLY A 52 -2.77 9.35 -9.98
CA GLY A 52 -2.07 9.15 -11.25
C GLY A 52 -2.37 7.82 -11.94
N ASN A 53 -1.44 7.36 -12.79
CA ASN A 53 -1.66 6.16 -13.60
C ASN A 53 -1.65 4.86 -12.79
N MET A 54 -0.70 4.70 -11.86
CA MET A 54 -0.53 3.45 -11.13
C MET A 54 0.02 3.69 -9.74
N LEU A 55 -0.52 2.96 -8.77
CA LEU A 55 0.04 2.82 -7.43
C LEU A 55 0.31 1.34 -7.14
N LYS A 56 1.52 1.02 -6.68
CA LYS A 56 1.86 -0.30 -6.14
C LYS A 56 1.85 -0.24 -4.62
N ILE A 57 1.32 -1.26 -3.96
CA ILE A 57 1.35 -1.41 -2.51
C ILE A 57 2.25 -2.58 -2.17
N ASN A 58 3.24 -2.38 -1.31
CA ASN A 58 4.21 -3.40 -0.96
C ASN A 58 4.56 -3.39 0.52
N GLY A 59 4.32 -4.52 1.18
CA GLY A 59 4.79 -4.79 2.53
C GLY A 59 3.74 -5.49 3.38
N ARG A 60 3.97 -5.52 4.70
CA ARG A 60 3.09 -6.24 5.64
C ARG A 60 1.91 -5.37 6.03
N ILE A 61 0.72 -5.90 5.87
CA ILE A 61 -0.53 -5.19 6.15
C ILE A 61 -1.60 -6.16 6.63
N SER A 62 -2.41 -5.73 7.60
CA SER A 62 -3.59 -6.44 8.07
C SER A 62 -4.74 -6.24 7.10
N VAL A 63 -5.74 -7.13 7.17
CA VAL A 63 -6.91 -7.07 6.28
C VAL A 63 -7.69 -5.76 6.44
N GLY A 64 -7.92 -5.29 7.67
CA GLY A 64 -8.60 -4.01 7.89
C GLY A 64 -7.85 -2.83 7.29
N ALA A 65 -6.53 -2.77 7.51
CA ALA A 65 -5.68 -1.73 6.94
C ALA A 65 -5.67 -1.75 5.41
N SER A 66 -5.66 -2.92 4.77
CA SER A 66 -5.63 -3.02 3.31
C SER A 66 -6.91 -2.51 2.65
N TYR A 67 -8.08 -2.84 3.19
CA TYR A 67 -9.36 -2.33 2.68
C TYR A 67 -9.52 -0.83 2.91
N THR A 68 -9.10 -0.31 4.08
CA THR A 68 -9.11 1.14 4.34
C THR A 68 -8.20 1.89 3.38
N LEU A 69 -6.98 1.38 3.18
CA LEU A 69 -6.03 1.98 2.25
C LEU A 69 -6.58 1.94 0.81
N ALA A 70 -7.15 0.81 0.38
CA ALA A 70 -7.78 0.70 -0.93
C ALA A 70 -8.93 1.70 -1.12
N HIS A 71 -9.79 1.89 -0.11
CA HIS A 71 -10.88 2.88 -0.15
C HIS A 71 -10.36 4.30 -0.40
N GLU A 72 -9.30 4.71 0.31
CA GLU A 72 -8.75 6.07 0.22
C GLU A 72 -7.96 6.31 -1.09
N VAL A 73 -7.37 5.28 -1.71
CA VAL A 73 -6.52 5.47 -2.92
C VAL A 73 -7.15 5.03 -4.25
N ALA A 74 -8.16 4.15 -4.24
CA ALA A 74 -8.69 3.55 -5.46
C ALA A 74 -9.32 4.57 -6.42
N HIS A 75 -9.83 5.69 -5.90
CA HIS A 75 -10.40 6.76 -6.70
C HIS A 75 -9.34 7.78 -7.18
N LEU A 76 -8.13 7.74 -6.64
CA LEU A 76 -7.02 8.64 -7.02
C LEU A 76 -6.17 8.06 -8.15
N TYR A 77 -6.11 6.74 -8.28
CA TYR A 77 -5.25 6.06 -9.24
C TYR A 77 -6.06 5.26 -10.27
N ARG A 78 -5.66 5.34 -11.54
CA ARG A 78 -6.26 4.54 -12.62
C ARG A 78 -6.05 3.03 -12.40
N VAL A 79 -4.95 2.65 -11.76
CA VAL A 79 -4.61 1.26 -11.42
C VAL A 79 -4.01 1.19 -10.01
N VAL A 80 -4.45 0.23 -9.20
CA VAL A 80 -3.82 -0.14 -7.93
C VAL A 80 -3.43 -1.61 -7.98
N ALA A 81 -2.18 -1.91 -7.61
CA ALA A 81 -1.66 -3.26 -7.58
C ALA A 81 -1.00 -3.56 -6.23
N VAL A 82 -1.11 -4.81 -5.77
CA VAL A 82 -0.59 -5.27 -4.48
C VAL A 82 0.48 -6.33 -4.71
N ALA A 83 1.59 -6.23 -3.99
CA ALA A 83 2.64 -7.24 -3.99
C ALA A 83 2.10 -8.58 -3.47
N ASP A 84 2.25 -9.63 -4.27
CA ASP A 84 2.06 -11.02 -3.85
C ASP A 84 3.43 -11.67 -3.68
N THR A 85 3.81 -11.96 -2.43
CA THR A 85 5.11 -12.53 -2.09
C THR A 85 5.27 -13.99 -2.55
N ARG A 86 4.17 -14.72 -2.75
CA ARG A 86 4.21 -16.09 -3.26
C ARG A 86 4.49 -16.11 -4.75
N LEU A 87 3.94 -15.13 -5.48
CA LEU A 87 4.16 -14.98 -6.90
C LEU A 87 5.45 -14.21 -7.23
N GLY A 88 5.97 -13.42 -6.29
CA GLY A 88 7.09 -12.52 -6.54
C GLY A 88 6.74 -11.42 -7.56
N ALA A 89 5.46 -11.03 -7.61
CA ALA A 89 4.90 -10.10 -8.59
C ALA A 89 3.89 -9.17 -7.93
N TYR A 90 3.43 -8.15 -8.67
CA TYR A 90 2.29 -7.33 -8.27
C TYR A 90 1.03 -7.82 -8.98
N VAL A 91 -0.09 -7.88 -8.26
CA VAL A 91 -1.40 -8.26 -8.81
C VAL A 91 -2.28 -7.02 -8.84
N VAL A 92 -2.88 -6.71 -10.00
CA VAL A 92 -3.84 -5.62 -10.13
C VAL A 92 -5.14 -5.96 -9.39
N VAL A 93 -5.52 -5.09 -8.43
CA VAL A 93 -6.71 -5.28 -7.56
C VAL A 93 -7.76 -4.17 -7.74
N SER A 94 -7.40 -3.05 -8.35
CA SER A 94 -8.32 -2.01 -8.79
C SER A 94 -7.86 -1.47 -10.13
N SER A 95 -8.77 -1.30 -11.08
CA SER A 95 -8.45 -0.74 -12.39
C SER A 95 -9.67 -0.08 -13.02
N THR A 96 -9.47 1.09 -13.61
CA THR A 96 -10.45 1.78 -14.45
C THR A 96 -10.07 1.72 -15.94
N THR A 97 -9.20 0.76 -16.32
CA THR A 97 -8.72 0.64 -17.70
C THR A 97 -8.53 -0.78 -18.20
N PRO A 98 -8.78 -1.05 -19.50
CA PRO A 98 -8.52 -2.35 -20.10
C PRO A 98 -7.02 -2.67 -20.29
N GLU A 99 -6.13 -1.68 -20.25
CA GLU A 99 -4.68 -1.88 -20.42
C GLU A 99 -4.08 -2.73 -19.29
N TYR A 100 -4.64 -2.58 -18.08
CA TYR A 100 -4.27 -3.34 -16.89
C TYR A 100 -5.54 -3.94 -16.28
N PRO A 101 -6.05 -5.06 -16.81
CA PRO A 101 -7.26 -5.67 -16.28
C PRO A 101 -7.04 -6.20 -14.86
N LEU A 102 -8.12 -6.37 -14.11
CA LEU A 102 -8.07 -7.05 -12.81
C LEU A 102 -7.37 -8.42 -12.94
N ALA A 103 -6.61 -8.80 -11.91
CA ALA A 103 -5.77 -9.98 -11.87
C ALA A 103 -4.56 -9.99 -12.83
N ALA A 104 -4.30 -8.91 -13.58
CA ALA A 104 -3.05 -8.80 -14.33
C ALA A 104 -1.83 -8.80 -13.39
N THR A 105 -0.77 -9.51 -13.80
CA THR A 105 0.47 -9.68 -13.01
C THR A 105 1.75 -9.18 -13.69
N LYS A 106 1.65 -8.75 -14.96
CA LYS A 106 2.77 -8.22 -15.75
C LYS A 106 2.97 -6.73 -15.47
N LEU A 107 3.31 -6.40 -14.23
CA LEU A 107 3.78 -5.08 -13.83
C LEU A 107 5.30 -5.19 -13.65
N SER A 108 6.07 -4.20 -14.15
CA SER A 108 7.54 -4.26 -14.19
C SER A 108 8.14 -4.83 -12.89
N ALA A 109 9.05 -5.80 -13.05
CA ALA A 109 9.43 -6.75 -12.00
C ALA A 109 10.06 -6.08 -10.77
N MET A 110 9.72 -6.60 -9.59
CA MET A 110 10.43 -6.31 -8.34
C MET A 110 11.94 -6.57 -8.52
N SER A 111 12.77 -5.57 -8.22
CA SER A 111 14.18 -5.80 -7.93
C SER A 111 14.28 -6.75 -6.73
N ARG A 112 14.97 -7.89 -6.90
CA ARG A 112 15.21 -8.93 -5.88
C ARG A 112 15.88 -8.41 -4.60
N ARG A 113 16.24 -7.12 -4.52
CA ARG A 113 16.95 -6.48 -3.40
C ARG A 113 16.06 -6.03 -2.24
N SER A 114 14.74 -5.90 -2.40
CA SER A 114 13.84 -5.42 -1.33
C SER A 114 13.42 -6.47 -0.29
N TYR A 115 14.05 -7.65 -0.24
CA TYR A 115 13.69 -8.72 0.71
C TYR A 115 14.57 -8.77 1.99
N LYS A 116 15.57 -7.90 2.14
CA LYS A 116 16.29 -7.82 3.40
C LYS A 116 15.58 -6.83 4.33
N ASN A 117 14.78 -7.39 5.23
CA ASN A 117 14.50 -6.78 6.54
C ASN A 117 15.81 -6.48 7.26
#